data_AF-A0A075H450-F1
#
_entry.id   AF-A0A075H450-F1
#
_cell.length_a   1.000
_cell.length_b   1.000
_cell.length_c   1.000
_cell.angle_alpha   90.00
_cell.angle_beta   90.00
_cell.angle_gamma   90.00
#
_symmetry.space_group_name_H-M   'P 1'
#
loop_
_entity.id
_entity.type
_entity.pdbx_description
1 polymer ?
#
loop_
_entity_poly.entity_id
_entity_poly.type
_entity_poly.pdbx_seq_one_letter_code
_entity_poly.pdbx_strand_id
1 'polypeptide(L)'
;MKVFQIRSSIVLILSFSLITSGILVPNSSAQDAQIPNWIKNIAGWWGTGEISENEFVTGIEYLINNNIILLHFVPCNDKIQSQYGDTKSIPDWIKNNANWWSDNLIGDTDFINGLQYLIEHKIIKIDNKKILGKIPLEDITFSSSWEVDKNFLVFVQSSFFEIYGKYGDCIMDGDEQVWKSLALGLNPNKMDMYNEVAAWNDPQRTVVVYPYFTSIAYNEPGFYTYFRGECDDCTTTKFSQPTVLYTSSGMGHQALTLLGYPTIVDAEIDRNPSILQQFDKVIMLHSEYVTRTMFDAITNHPNVIYLYPNALYAEIEVNYIDETITLIRGHDYPEPGISNGFDWEFDNTHPYEFDSECKSMDIYKIKNGWMTTCYPENVFLKNNDQIFKLLKLIKDL
;
A
#
# COMPACT_ATOMS: atom_id res chain seq x y z
N MET A 1 13.88 4.12 5.25
CA MET A 1 13.56 3.24 4.10
C MET A 1 14.72 3.26 3.11
N LYS A 2 15.45 2.16 2.96
CA LYS A 2 16.43 1.99 1.88
C LYS A 2 16.02 0.77 1.07
N VAL A 3 15.23 0.99 0.02
CA VAL A 3 15.12 0.03 -1.07
C VAL A 3 16.19 0.43 -2.09
N PHE A 4 17.23 -0.39 -2.21
CA PHE A 4 18.21 -0.26 -3.28
C PHE A 4 17.52 -0.65 -4.59
N GLN A 5 17.00 0.33 -5.33
CA GLN A 5 16.72 0.16 -6.75
C GLN A 5 18.05 0.01 -7.51
N ILE A 6 18.11 -1.01 -8.35
CA ILE A 6 19.19 -1.23 -9.30
C ILE A 6 19.27 -0.01 -10.21
N ARG A 7 20.32 0.79 -10.07
CA ARG A 7 20.67 1.83 -11.04
C ARG A 7 21.14 1.16 -12.32
N SER A 8 20.23 0.99 -13.28
CA SER A 8 20.62 0.95 -14.68
C SER A 8 20.57 2.39 -15.18
N SER A 9 21.72 3.07 -15.17
CA SER A 9 21.87 4.37 -15.83
C SER A 9 21.80 4.16 -17.34
N ILE A 10 20.59 3.99 -17.87
CA ILE A 10 20.34 4.11 -19.30
C ILE A 10 19.77 5.51 -19.50
N VAL A 11 20.65 6.43 -19.85
CA VAL A 11 20.27 7.65 -20.56
C VAL A 11 19.77 7.19 -21.93
N LEU A 12 18.50 6.81 -22.01
CA LEU A 12 17.82 6.55 -23.26
C LEU A 12 17.41 7.90 -23.83
N ILE A 13 18.27 8.44 -24.69
CA ILE A 13 17.89 9.50 -25.62
C ILE A 13 16.82 8.88 -26.52
N LEU A 14 15.54 9.08 -26.20
CA LEU A 14 14.41 8.72 -27.04
C LEU A 14 14.33 9.70 -28.23
N SER A 15 15.32 9.63 -29.11
CA SER A 15 15.14 9.94 -30.52
C SER A 15 14.75 8.63 -31.18
N PHE A 16 13.44 8.37 -31.36
CA PHE A 16 12.98 7.23 -32.15
C PHE A 16 13.47 7.39 -33.59
N SER A 17 14.61 6.77 -33.90
CA SER A 17 14.93 6.37 -35.26
C SER A 17 14.16 5.08 -35.51
N LEU A 18 13.21 5.13 -36.44
CA LEU A 18 12.48 3.99 -36.99
C LEU A 18 13.46 2.84 -37.31
N ILE A 19 13.50 1.83 -36.44
CA ILE A 19 14.00 0.50 -36.79
C ILE A 19 12.87 -0.46 -36.49
N THR A 20 12.25 -0.92 -37.56
CA THR A 20 11.32 -2.03 -37.58
C THR A 20 12.04 -3.28 -37.05
N SER A 21 11.58 -3.82 -35.94
CA SER A 21 11.95 -5.16 -35.49
C SER A 21 10.71 -5.78 -34.87
N GLY A 22 10.07 -6.64 -35.66
CA GLY A 22 8.87 -7.37 -35.26
C GLY A 22 9.18 -8.33 -34.13
N ILE A 23 8.66 -8.03 -32.95
CA ILE A 23 8.50 -8.98 -31.87
C ILE A 23 7.00 -9.27 -31.79
N LEU A 24 6.62 -10.47 -32.25
CA LEU A 24 5.27 -11.00 -32.13
C LEU A 24 5.01 -11.31 -30.65
N VAL A 25 4.25 -10.46 -29.98
CA VAL A 25 3.60 -10.78 -28.72
C VAL A 25 2.26 -11.45 -29.06
N PRO A 26 1.90 -12.60 -28.46
CA PRO A 26 0.64 -13.25 -28.78
C PRO A 26 -0.54 -12.42 -28.26
N ASN A 27 -1.48 -12.17 -29.15
CA ASN A 27 -2.72 -11.45 -28.90
C ASN A 27 -3.51 -12.05 -27.74
N SER A 28 -3.66 -11.27 -26.67
CA SER A 28 -4.83 -11.32 -25.81
C SER A 28 -5.90 -10.46 -26.47
N SER A 29 -7.10 -11.03 -26.64
CA SER A 29 -8.28 -10.38 -27.23
C SER A 29 -8.73 -9.16 -26.42
N ALA A 30 -8.14 -7.99 -26.69
CA ALA A 30 -8.77 -6.71 -26.43
C ALA A 30 -9.62 -6.38 -27.67
N GLN A 31 -10.93 -6.16 -27.49
CA GLN A 31 -11.68 -5.40 -28.48
C GLN A 31 -10.95 -4.06 -28.60
N ASP A 32 -10.44 -3.73 -29.79
CA ASP A 32 -9.85 -2.42 -30.08
C ASP A 32 -10.91 -1.36 -29.77
N ALA A 33 -10.87 -0.80 -28.57
CA ALA A 33 -11.66 0.36 -28.21
C ALA A 33 -11.15 1.51 -29.08
N GLN A 34 -11.86 1.75 -30.19
CA GLN A 34 -11.44 2.74 -31.17
C GLN A 34 -11.31 4.11 -30.49
N ILE A 35 -10.12 4.70 -30.58
CA ILE A 35 -9.87 6.02 -30.02
C ILE A 35 -10.78 7.02 -30.75
N PRO A 36 -11.61 7.80 -30.05
CA PRO A 36 -12.46 8.78 -30.70
C PRO A 36 -11.66 9.81 -31.49
N ASN A 37 -12.05 10.10 -32.72
CA ASN A 37 -11.34 11.04 -33.61
C ASN A 37 -11.12 12.43 -32.97
N TRP A 38 -12.01 12.87 -32.09
CA TRP A 38 -11.86 14.16 -31.40
C TRP A 38 -10.66 14.18 -30.44
N ILE A 39 -10.26 13.04 -29.86
CA ILE A 39 -9.04 12.93 -29.04
C ILE A 39 -7.81 13.18 -29.92
N LYS A 40 -7.82 12.65 -31.14
CA LYS A 40 -6.75 12.84 -32.11
C LYS A 40 -6.57 14.31 -32.49
N ASN A 41 -7.69 15.03 -32.65
CA ASN A 41 -7.67 16.48 -32.85
C ASN A 41 -7.09 17.22 -31.63
N ILE A 42 -7.48 16.83 -30.40
CA ILE A 42 -6.92 17.42 -29.18
C ILE A 42 -5.40 17.25 -29.11
N ALA A 43 -4.88 16.07 -29.45
CA ALA A 43 -3.43 15.85 -29.48
C ALA A 43 -2.74 16.75 -30.52
N GLY A 44 -3.28 16.87 -31.73
CA GLY A 44 -2.74 17.75 -32.77
C GLY A 44 -2.76 19.22 -32.33
N TRP A 45 -3.89 19.71 -31.83
CA TRP A 45 -4.02 21.10 -31.35
C TRP A 45 -3.08 21.40 -30.18
N TRP A 46 -2.86 20.45 -29.27
CA TRP A 46 -1.91 20.66 -28.18
C TRP A 46 -0.46 20.65 -28.68
N GLY A 47 -0.16 19.77 -29.63
CA GLY A 47 1.13 19.67 -30.29
C GLY A 47 1.53 20.92 -31.07
N THR A 48 0.56 21.63 -31.68
CA THR A 48 0.76 22.93 -32.35
C THR A 48 0.66 24.13 -31.41
N GLY A 49 0.22 23.92 -30.15
CA GLY A 49 0.07 24.98 -29.15
C GLY A 49 -1.22 25.79 -29.26
N GLU A 50 -2.23 25.26 -29.93
CA GLU A 50 -3.56 25.87 -30.10
C GLU A 50 -4.45 25.71 -28.84
N ILE A 51 -4.25 24.65 -28.06
CA ILE A 51 -4.95 24.41 -26.79
C ILE A 51 -3.97 24.31 -25.62
N SER A 52 -4.51 24.51 -24.41
CA SER A 52 -3.77 24.42 -23.17
C SER A 52 -3.40 22.98 -22.79
N GLU A 53 -2.41 22.85 -21.89
CA GLU A 53 -2.04 21.56 -21.28
C GLU A 53 -3.22 20.91 -20.54
N ASN A 54 -4.04 21.70 -19.85
CA ASN A 54 -5.21 21.20 -19.11
C ASN A 54 -6.26 20.60 -20.05
N GLU A 55 -6.45 21.17 -21.24
CA GLU A 55 -7.36 20.60 -22.26
C GLU A 55 -6.83 19.28 -22.81
N PHE A 56 -5.52 19.18 -23.04
CA PHE A 56 -4.88 17.92 -23.43
C PHE A 56 -5.02 16.84 -22.35
N VAL A 57 -4.73 17.17 -21.08
CA VAL A 57 -4.87 16.26 -19.95
C VAL A 57 -6.31 15.80 -19.76
N THR A 58 -7.30 16.68 -20.01
CA THR A 58 -8.73 16.29 -19.98
C THR A 58 -9.05 15.21 -21.03
N GLY A 59 -8.40 15.25 -22.20
CA GLY A 59 -8.48 14.18 -23.19
C GLY A 59 -7.89 12.85 -22.69
N ILE A 60 -6.75 12.90 -22.01
CA ILE A 60 -6.11 11.72 -21.40
C ILE A 60 -7.00 11.11 -20.32
N GLU A 61 -7.56 11.94 -19.44
CA GLU A 61 -8.49 11.52 -18.39
C GLU A 61 -9.72 10.81 -18.97
N TYR A 62 -10.24 11.29 -20.11
CA TYR A 62 -11.30 10.60 -20.84
C TYR A 62 -10.85 9.20 -21.30
N LEU A 63 -9.65 9.07 -21.87
CA LEU A 63 -9.13 7.76 -22.32
C LEU A 63 -9.00 6.77 -21.16
N ILE A 64 -8.56 7.23 -19.98
CA ILE A 64 -8.47 6.40 -18.76
C ILE A 64 -9.87 5.95 -18.33
N ASN A 65 -10.81 6.88 -18.18
CA ASN A 65 -12.17 6.59 -17.73
C ASN A 65 -12.95 5.67 -18.68
N ASN A 66 -12.60 5.65 -19.97
CA ASN A 66 -13.19 4.76 -20.97
C ASN A 66 -12.39 3.46 -21.17
N ASN A 67 -11.43 3.16 -20.30
CA ASN A 67 -10.57 1.95 -20.36
C ASN A 67 -9.79 1.81 -21.69
N ILE A 68 -9.48 2.93 -22.35
CA ILE A 68 -8.62 2.96 -23.54
C ILE A 68 -7.15 3.00 -23.11
N ILE A 69 -6.82 3.80 -22.08
CA ILE A 69 -5.57 3.70 -21.33
C ILE A 69 -5.86 2.84 -20.09
N LEU A 70 -5.13 1.75 -19.92
CA LEU A 70 -5.27 0.85 -18.78
C LEU A 70 -4.20 1.14 -17.73
N LEU A 71 -4.56 1.91 -16.71
CA LEU A 71 -3.71 2.10 -15.53
C LEU A 71 -3.98 1.00 -14.51
N HIS A 72 -2.96 0.20 -14.21
CA HIS A 72 -3.07 -0.80 -13.14
C HIS A 72 -3.03 -0.16 -11.75
N PHE A 73 -2.36 0.98 -11.61
CA PHE A 73 -2.28 1.75 -10.37
C PHE A 73 -2.19 3.23 -10.73
N VAL A 74 -3.13 4.04 -10.23
CA VAL A 74 -3.13 5.48 -10.45
C VAL A 74 -2.12 6.12 -9.50
N PRO A 75 -1.07 6.80 -10.00
CA PRO A 75 -0.07 7.41 -9.15
C PRO A 75 -0.63 8.59 -8.34
N CYS A 76 -0.07 8.82 -7.17
CA CYS A 76 -0.36 9.98 -6.36
C CYS A 76 0.23 11.23 -7.02
N ASN A 77 -0.62 12.20 -7.34
CA ASN A 77 -0.21 13.51 -7.75
C ASN A 77 -0.71 14.51 -6.71
N ASP A 78 0.19 15.32 -6.14
CA ASP A 78 -0.25 16.44 -5.32
C ASP A 78 -1.20 17.35 -6.11
N LYS A 79 -2.07 18.05 -5.38
CA LYS A 79 -2.94 19.10 -5.93
C LYS A 79 -2.17 19.88 -6.98
N ILE A 80 -2.69 19.91 -8.21
CA ILE A 80 -2.30 20.90 -9.21
C ILE A 80 -2.74 22.26 -8.63
N GLN A 81 -1.94 22.85 -7.74
CA GLN A 81 -2.12 24.23 -7.32
C GLN A 81 -1.66 25.10 -8.48
N SER A 82 -2.56 25.38 -9.41
CA SER A 82 -2.48 26.59 -10.22
C SER A 82 -2.78 27.77 -9.30
N GLN A 83 -1.84 28.16 -8.44
CA GLN A 83 -1.97 29.42 -7.69
C GLN A 83 -0.95 30.48 -8.07
N TYR A 84 0.08 30.17 -8.87
CA TYR A 84 0.88 31.18 -9.58
C TYR A 84 1.50 30.62 -10.86
N GLY A 85 0.98 31.04 -12.02
CA GLY A 85 1.68 31.03 -13.32
C GLY A 85 1.63 29.73 -14.14
N ASP A 86 1.44 29.91 -15.45
CA ASP A 86 1.61 28.95 -16.55
C ASP A 86 3.01 28.29 -16.55
N THR A 87 3.31 27.48 -15.54
CA THR A 87 4.46 26.57 -15.63
C THR A 87 3.96 25.30 -16.30
N LYS A 88 4.27 25.14 -17.60
CA LYS A 88 4.05 23.89 -18.33
C LYS A 88 4.61 22.73 -17.49
N SER A 89 3.75 21.83 -17.01
CA SER A 89 4.18 20.69 -16.21
C SER A 89 4.63 19.54 -17.10
N ILE A 90 4.13 19.48 -18.34
CA ILE A 90 4.51 18.46 -19.32
C ILE A 90 5.69 18.99 -20.15
N PRO A 91 6.81 18.24 -20.26
CA PRO A 91 7.93 18.64 -21.08
C PRO A 91 7.54 18.87 -22.55
N ASP A 92 8.03 19.96 -23.15
CA ASP A 92 7.66 20.34 -24.52
C ASP A 92 7.98 19.27 -25.58
N TRP A 93 8.96 18.38 -25.34
CA TRP A 93 9.28 17.29 -26.28
C TRP A 93 8.13 16.30 -26.46
N ILE A 94 7.21 16.20 -25.49
CA ILE A 94 6.02 15.35 -25.56
C ILE A 94 5.05 15.82 -26.66
N LYS A 95 5.05 17.12 -26.98
CA LYS A 95 4.24 17.67 -28.08
C LYS A 95 4.59 17.07 -29.44
N ASN A 96 5.84 16.66 -29.63
CA ASN A 96 6.25 15.97 -30.85
C ASN A 96 5.51 14.64 -31.01
N ASN A 97 5.35 13.88 -29.92
CA ASN A 97 4.61 12.62 -29.94
C ASN A 97 3.13 12.85 -30.26
N ALA A 98 2.54 13.93 -29.73
CA ALA A 98 1.16 14.31 -30.02
C ALA A 98 0.96 14.69 -31.50
N ASN A 99 1.87 15.50 -32.07
CA ASN A 99 1.86 15.85 -33.50
C ASN A 99 2.07 14.60 -34.38
N TRP A 100 3.04 13.74 -34.04
CA TRP A 100 3.28 12.51 -34.79
C TRP A 100 2.06 11.59 -34.78
N TRP A 101 1.35 11.49 -33.66
CA TRP A 101 0.14 10.70 -33.60
C TRP A 101 -0.98 11.33 -34.44
N SER A 102 -1.21 12.65 -34.33
CA SER A 102 -2.23 13.34 -35.13
C SER A 102 -1.98 13.24 -36.64
N ASP A 103 -0.71 13.26 -37.05
CA ASP A 103 -0.29 13.15 -38.46
C ASP A 103 -0.21 11.70 -38.97
N ASN A 104 -0.57 10.71 -38.14
CA ASN A 104 -0.48 9.27 -38.44
C ASN A 104 0.95 8.76 -38.68
N LEU A 105 1.96 9.41 -38.09
CA LEU A 105 3.36 8.97 -38.12
C LEU A 105 3.66 7.89 -37.06
N ILE A 106 2.88 7.87 -35.97
CA ILE A 106 2.86 6.77 -34.98
C ILE A 106 1.44 6.22 -34.82
N GLY A 107 1.34 4.93 -34.47
CA GLY A 107 0.06 4.25 -34.31
C GLY A 107 -0.61 4.52 -32.95
N ASP A 108 -1.89 4.18 -32.86
CA ASP A 108 -2.69 4.32 -31.63
C ASP A 108 -2.06 3.57 -30.45
N THR A 109 -1.61 2.34 -30.66
CA THR A 109 -0.94 1.53 -29.64
C THR A 109 0.33 2.20 -29.11
N ASP A 110 1.17 2.75 -29.99
CA ASP A 110 2.41 3.42 -29.59
C ASP A 110 2.13 4.67 -28.76
N PHE A 111 1.13 5.47 -29.18
CA PHE A 111 0.74 6.67 -28.47
C PHE A 111 0.14 6.36 -27.09
N ILE A 112 -0.76 5.38 -27.01
CA ILE A 112 -1.39 4.94 -25.76
C ILE A 112 -0.38 4.38 -24.78
N ASN A 113 0.53 3.50 -25.22
CA ASN A 113 1.60 2.98 -24.37
C ASN A 113 2.55 4.09 -23.91
N GLY A 114 2.84 5.06 -24.78
CA GLY A 114 3.60 6.25 -24.43
C GLY A 114 2.92 7.06 -23.32
N LEU A 115 1.63 7.37 -23.46
CA LEU A 115 0.87 8.08 -22.43
C LEU A 115 0.82 7.31 -21.11
N GLN A 116 0.59 6.01 -21.16
CA GLN A 116 0.61 5.15 -19.97
C GLN A 116 1.95 5.28 -19.23
N TYR A 117 3.08 5.09 -19.94
CA TYR A 117 4.41 5.22 -19.37
C TYR A 117 4.63 6.61 -18.73
N LEU A 118 4.23 7.67 -19.43
CA LEU A 118 4.41 9.05 -18.98
C LEU A 118 3.59 9.35 -17.71
N ILE A 119 2.42 8.74 -17.56
CA ILE A 119 1.58 8.88 -16.36
C ILE A 119 2.18 8.09 -15.21
N GLU A 120 2.55 6.82 -15.44
CA GLU A 120 3.17 5.94 -14.42
C GLU A 120 4.45 6.57 -13.83
N HIS A 121 5.25 7.23 -14.66
CA HIS A 121 6.47 7.94 -14.25
C HIS A 121 6.22 9.41 -13.84
N LYS A 122 4.95 9.83 -13.71
CA LYS A 122 4.53 11.17 -13.24
C LYS A 122 5.08 12.33 -14.08
N ILE A 123 5.44 12.06 -15.33
CA ILE A 123 5.82 13.07 -16.34
C ILE A 123 4.58 13.81 -16.81
N ILE A 124 3.47 13.09 -16.99
CA ILE A 124 2.13 13.67 -17.14
C ILE A 124 1.37 13.45 -15.84
N LYS A 125 0.98 14.57 -15.20
CA LYS A 125 0.13 14.55 -14.02
C LYS A 125 -1.33 14.64 -14.44
N ILE A 126 -2.14 13.75 -13.88
CA ILE A 126 -3.59 13.69 -14.05
C ILE A 126 -4.27 14.19 -12.78
N ASP A 127 -5.47 14.77 -12.91
CA ASP A 127 -6.28 15.10 -11.75
C ASP A 127 -6.91 13.81 -11.19
N ASN A 128 -6.40 13.32 -10.06
CA ASN A 128 -6.91 12.11 -9.44
C ASN A 128 -8.42 12.20 -9.12
N LYS A 129 -9.01 13.40 -8.95
CA LYS A 129 -10.46 13.56 -8.73
C LYS A 129 -11.32 13.24 -9.95
N LYS A 130 -10.74 13.30 -11.15
CA LYS A 130 -11.45 13.03 -12.39
C LYS A 130 -11.31 11.59 -12.84
N ILE A 131 -10.42 10.82 -12.22
CA ILE A 131 -10.29 9.40 -12.50
C ILE A 131 -11.36 8.63 -11.74
N LEU A 132 -12.16 7.86 -12.48
CA LEU A 132 -13.32 7.15 -11.95
C LEU A 132 -13.03 5.66 -11.88
N GLY A 133 -13.35 5.06 -10.74
CA GLY A 133 -13.49 3.61 -10.62
C GLY A 133 -14.72 3.11 -11.36
N LYS A 134 -14.73 1.83 -11.75
CA LYS A 134 -15.90 1.21 -12.41
C LYS A 134 -17.11 1.08 -11.50
N ILE A 135 -16.89 1.08 -10.19
CA ILE A 135 -17.92 0.96 -9.17
C ILE A 135 -18.14 2.33 -8.53
N PRO A 136 -19.40 2.78 -8.38
CA PRO A 136 -19.72 4.00 -7.64
C PRO A 136 -19.20 3.93 -6.20
N LEU A 137 -18.61 5.02 -5.70
CA LEU A 137 -17.98 5.07 -4.36
C LEU A 137 -19.00 4.86 -3.22
N GLU A 138 -20.26 5.21 -3.46
CA GLU A 138 -21.38 4.97 -2.56
C GLU A 138 -21.63 3.48 -2.31
N ASP A 139 -21.36 2.61 -3.29
CA ASP A 139 -21.57 1.16 -3.20
C ASP A 139 -20.37 0.45 -2.54
N ILE A 140 -19.27 1.17 -2.31
CA ILE A 140 -18.08 0.62 -1.66
C ILE A 140 -18.23 0.65 -0.14
N THR A 141 -18.02 -0.52 0.46
CA THR A 141 -17.98 -0.72 1.90
C THR A 141 -16.53 -0.66 2.39
N PHE A 142 -16.23 0.28 3.28
CA PHE A 142 -14.93 0.44 3.93
C PHE A 142 -14.92 -0.20 5.31
N SER A 143 -13.74 -0.44 5.87
CA SER A 143 -13.61 -0.97 7.24
C SER A 143 -14.21 0.01 8.25
N SER A 144 -15.05 -0.48 9.16
CA SER A 144 -15.60 0.31 10.25
C SER A 144 -14.57 0.66 11.33
N SER A 145 -13.38 0.05 11.30
CA SER A 145 -12.29 0.32 12.24
C SER A 145 -11.54 1.62 11.94
N TRP A 146 -11.79 2.24 10.79
CA TRP A 146 -11.08 3.43 10.34
C TRP A 146 -12.04 4.51 9.86
N GLU A 147 -11.80 5.75 10.27
CA GLU A 147 -12.56 6.89 9.77
C GLU A 147 -12.15 7.18 8.32
N VAL A 148 -13.10 7.05 7.41
CA VAL A 148 -12.90 7.28 5.98
C VAL A 148 -13.82 8.40 5.51
N ASP A 149 -13.23 9.56 5.22
CA ASP A 149 -13.98 10.67 4.60
C ASP A 149 -14.03 10.49 3.09
N LYS A 150 -15.16 9.97 2.60
CA LYS A 150 -15.42 9.73 1.18
C LYS A 150 -15.27 10.98 0.31
N ASN A 151 -15.40 12.19 0.85
CA ASN A 151 -15.27 13.44 0.07
C ASN A 151 -13.85 13.69 -0.44
N PHE A 152 -12.86 13.06 0.19
CA PHE A 152 -11.45 13.18 -0.19
C PHE A 152 -10.90 11.91 -0.85
N LEU A 153 -11.71 10.88 -1.04
CA LEU A 153 -11.24 9.67 -1.70
C LEU A 153 -11.18 9.83 -3.21
N VAL A 154 -10.10 9.33 -3.80
CA VAL A 154 -9.88 9.24 -5.24
C VAL A 154 -9.48 7.82 -5.61
N PHE A 155 -9.94 7.36 -6.76
CA PHE A 155 -9.71 6.00 -7.21
C PHE A 155 -8.22 5.75 -7.49
N VAL A 156 -7.69 4.63 -6.99
CA VAL A 156 -6.30 4.22 -7.21
C VAL A 156 -6.23 2.97 -8.08
N GLN A 157 -6.97 1.93 -7.69
CA GLN A 157 -6.94 0.65 -8.39
C GLN A 157 -8.15 -0.19 -8.00
N SER A 158 -8.62 -1.03 -8.92
CA SER A 158 -9.51 -2.14 -8.63
C SER A 158 -8.71 -3.44 -8.72
N SER A 159 -8.48 -4.10 -7.58
CA SER A 159 -7.79 -5.39 -7.46
C SER A 159 -8.65 -6.35 -6.63
N PHE A 160 -8.10 -7.16 -5.74
CA PHE A 160 -8.93 -7.96 -4.83
C PHE A 160 -9.89 -7.10 -4.02
N PHE A 161 -9.42 -5.95 -3.53
CA PHE A 161 -10.24 -4.87 -2.98
C PHE A 161 -10.30 -3.70 -3.97
N GLU A 162 -11.29 -2.83 -3.81
CA GLU A 162 -11.18 -1.47 -4.36
C GLU A 162 -10.21 -0.67 -3.49
N ILE A 163 -9.32 0.08 -4.13
CA ILE A 163 -8.26 0.84 -3.46
C ILE A 163 -8.48 2.31 -3.79
N TYR A 164 -8.53 3.12 -2.73
CA TYR A 164 -8.67 4.55 -2.81
C TYR A 164 -7.55 5.25 -2.06
N GLY A 165 -7.12 6.40 -2.57
CA GLY A 165 -6.17 7.28 -1.92
C GLY A 165 -6.87 8.52 -1.38
N LYS A 166 -6.31 9.16 -0.35
CA LYS A 166 -6.77 10.47 0.09
C LYS A 166 -6.17 11.54 -0.81
N TYR A 167 -7.02 12.34 -1.46
CA TYR A 167 -6.62 13.37 -2.40
C TYR A 167 -5.65 14.38 -1.79
N GLY A 168 -4.47 14.50 -2.40
CA GLY A 168 -3.39 15.38 -1.95
C GLY A 168 -2.64 14.90 -0.71
N ASP A 169 -2.84 13.63 -0.29
CA ASP A 169 -2.08 13.00 0.79
C ASP A 169 -0.95 12.15 0.19
N CYS A 170 -0.05 12.81 -0.54
CA CYS A 170 1.15 12.19 -1.09
C CYS A 170 2.37 12.48 -0.21
N ILE A 171 3.32 11.54 -0.14
CA ILE A 171 4.62 11.71 0.52
C ILE A 171 5.75 11.37 -0.43
N MET A 172 6.95 11.89 -0.15
CA MET A 172 8.16 11.50 -0.87
C MET A 172 8.75 10.24 -0.25
N ASP A 173 8.94 9.20 -1.06
CA ASP A 173 9.76 8.04 -0.76
C ASP A 173 10.97 8.04 -1.71
N GLY A 174 12.13 8.44 -1.18
CA GLY A 174 13.29 8.76 -2.01
C GLY A 174 12.98 9.88 -3.00
N ASP A 175 13.12 9.59 -4.29
CA ASP A 175 12.84 10.53 -5.39
C ASP A 175 11.40 10.39 -5.93
N GLU A 176 10.60 9.46 -5.40
CA GLU A 176 9.25 9.17 -5.90
C GLU A 176 8.15 9.66 -4.95
N GLN A 177 7.14 10.34 -5.50
CA GLN A 177 5.94 10.72 -4.75
C GLN A 177 4.93 9.56 -4.67
N VAL A 178 4.64 9.03 -3.49
CA VAL A 178 3.73 7.89 -3.29
C VAL A 178 2.52 8.29 -2.45
N TRP A 179 1.46 7.48 -2.48
CA TRP A 179 0.32 7.65 -1.58
C TRP A 179 0.77 7.45 -0.14
N LYS A 180 0.49 8.41 0.74
CA LYS A 180 0.80 8.27 2.17
C LYS A 180 -0.05 7.18 2.82
N SER A 181 -1.32 7.18 2.49
CA SER A 181 -2.31 6.26 3.03
C SER A 181 -3.29 5.82 1.94
N LEU A 182 -3.69 4.55 2.03
CA LEU A 182 -4.67 3.94 1.13
C LEU A 182 -5.85 3.41 1.96
N ALA A 183 -7.03 3.43 1.38
CA ALA A 183 -8.24 2.85 1.93
C ALA A 183 -8.64 1.64 1.09
N LEU A 184 -8.88 0.51 1.77
CA LEU A 184 -9.43 -0.68 1.13
C LEU A 184 -10.96 -0.69 1.24
N GLY A 185 -11.62 -1.12 0.18
CA GLY A 185 -13.07 -1.27 0.15
C GLY A 185 -13.50 -2.56 -0.54
N LEU A 186 -14.64 -3.11 -0.12
CA LEU A 186 -15.24 -4.28 -0.78
C LEU A 186 -15.85 -3.87 -2.10
N ASN A 187 -15.51 -4.61 -3.15
CA ASN A 187 -16.21 -4.54 -4.42
C ASN A 187 -17.49 -5.40 -4.36
N PRO A 188 -18.70 -4.82 -4.50
CA PRO A 188 -19.95 -5.56 -4.44
C PRO A 188 -20.08 -6.66 -5.51
N ASN A 189 -19.32 -6.57 -6.61
CA ASN A 189 -19.29 -7.59 -7.66
C ASN A 189 -18.36 -8.77 -7.33
N LYS A 190 -17.67 -8.76 -6.18
CA LYS A 190 -16.70 -9.78 -5.74
C LYS A 190 -17.13 -10.53 -4.48
N MET A 191 -18.39 -10.41 -4.08
CA MET A 191 -18.90 -11.00 -2.83
C MET A 191 -18.77 -12.52 -2.75
N ASP A 192 -18.93 -13.25 -3.87
CA ASP A 192 -18.73 -14.71 -3.88
C ASP A 192 -17.30 -15.08 -3.48
N MET A 193 -16.31 -14.38 -4.03
CA MET A 193 -14.89 -14.56 -3.67
C MET A 193 -14.61 -14.15 -2.22
N TYR A 194 -15.22 -13.06 -1.74
CA TYR A 194 -15.04 -12.64 -0.34
C TYR A 194 -15.65 -13.65 0.63
N ASN A 195 -16.81 -14.23 0.33
CA ASN A 195 -17.46 -15.23 1.18
C ASN A 195 -16.57 -16.46 1.46
N GLU A 196 -15.69 -16.80 0.52
CA GLU A 196 -14.76 -17.92 0.69
C GLU A 196 -13.70 -17.65 1.78
N VAL A 197 -13.31 -16.40 1.99
CA VAL A 197 -12.21 -15.99 2.88
C VAL A 197 -12.64 -15.13 4.08
N ALA A 198 -13.87 -14.62 4.06
CA ALA A 198 -14.45 -13.80 5.12
C ALA A 198 -14.87 -14.61 6.34
N ALA A 199 -14.83 -13.98 7.50
CA ALA A 199 -15.27 -14.49 8.79
C ALA A 199 -16.69 -14.01 9.19
N TRP A 200 -17.45 -13.36 8.29
CA TRP A 200 -18.79 -12.81 8.58
C TRP A 200 -19.78 -13.81 9.20
N ASN A 201 -19.64 -15.09 8.89
CA ASN A 201 -20.48 -16.17 9.42
C ASN A 201 -19.64 -17.32 10.00
N ASP A 202 -18.40 -17.02 10.40
CA ASP A 202 -17.48 -18.04 10.90
C ASP A 202 -17.70 -18.27 12.42
N PRO A 203 -18.01 -19.49 12.85
CA PRO A 203 -18.16 -19.78 14.28
C PRO A 203 -16.83 -19.80 15.04
N GLN A 204 -15.67 -19.81 14.36
CA GLN A 204 -14.36 -19.81 15.00
C GLN A 204 -14.16 -18.54 15.82
N ARG A 205 -13.66 -18.70 17.06
CA ARG A 205 -13.26 -17.57 17.90
C ARG A 205 -11.87 -17.12 17.51
N THR A 206 -11.77 -16.46 16.36
CA THR A 206 -10.53 -15.84 15.88
C THR A 206 -10.49 -14.39 16.33
N VAL A 207 -9.31 -13.88 16.70
CA VAL A 207 -9.09 -12.44 16.92
C VAL A 207 -7.87 -11.95 16.17
N VAL A 208 -7.94 -10.73 15.65
CA VAL A 208 -6.81 -9.98 15.10
C VAL A 208 -6.29 -9.03 16.17
N VAL A 209 -4.98 -9.01 16.38
CA VAL A 209 -4.33 -8.09 17.32
C VAL A 209 -3.76 -6.93 16.53
N TYR A 210 -4.38 -5.76 16.67
CA TYR A 210 -3.86 -4.53 16.10
C TYR A 210 -2.64 -4.01 16.91
N PRO A 211 -1.51 -3.70 16.26
CA PRO A 211 -0.27 -3.40 16.95
C PRO A 211 -0.21 -1.92 17.33
N TYR A 212 -1.04 -1.53 18.30
CA TYR A 212 -1.19 -0.14 18.73
C TYR A 212 0.12 0.42 19.28
N PHE A 213 0.85 -0.31 20.13
CA PHE A 213 2.13 0.17 20.64
C PHE A 213 3.18 0.35 19.55
N THR A 214 3.20 -0.54 18.55
CA THR A 214 4.07 -0.36 17.38
C THR A 214 3.65 0.89 16.61
N SER A 215 2.35 1.12 16.38
CA SER A 215 1.90 2.35 15.72
C SER A 215 2.36 3.63 16.44
N ILE A 216 2.43 3.62 17.77
CA ILE A 216 2.92 4.74 18.57
C ILE A 216 4.45 4.89 18.47
N ALA A 217 5.19 3.78 18.52
CA ALA A 217 6.66 3.76 18.45
C ALA A 217 7.21 4.42 17.16
N TYR A 218 6.45 4.31 16.06
CA TYR A 218 6.77 4.90 14.75
C TYR A 218 6.31 6.35 14.57
N ASN A 219 5.67 6.97 15.56
CA ASN A 219 5.38 8.40 15.49
C ASN A 219 6.68 9.23 15.48
N GLU A 220 6.60 10.44 14.95
CA GLU A 220 7.72 11.38 14.92
C GLU A 220 7.40 12.61 15.80
N PRO A 221 8.23 12.93 16.81
CA PRO A 221 9.39 12.17 17.25
C PRO A 221 8.99 10.87 17.99
N GLY A 222 9.82 9.83 17.87
CA GLY A 222 9.64 8.51 18.48
C GLY A 222 10.91 7.67 18.42
N PHE A 223 10.79 6.34 18.55
CA PHE A 223 11.97 5.47 18.72
C PHE A 223 12.93 5.53 17.54
N TYR A 224 12.41 5.65 16.31
CA TYR A 224 13.27 5.77 15.13
C TYR A 224 13.97 7.13 15.02
N THR A 225 13.46 8.19 15.65
CA THR A 225 14.20 9.45 15.80
C THR A 225 15.47 9.23 16.64
N TYR A 226 15.38 8.41 17.69
CA TYR A 226 16.54 7.99 18.49
C TYR A 226 17.52 7.15 17.66
N PHE A 227 17.04 6.10 16.98
CA PHE A 227 17.93 5.22 16.18
C PHE A 227 18.59 5.92 14.99
N ARG A 228 18.02 7.02 14.49
CA ARG A 228 18.66 7.87 13.47
C ARG A 228 19.70 8.83 14.04
N GLY A 229 19.84 8.91 15.36
CA GLY A 229 20.75 9.85 16.04
C GLY A 229 20.27 11.30 16.02
N GLU A 230 18.96 11.52 15.82
CA GLU A 230 18.36 12.84 15.75
C GLU A 230 17.85 13.34 17.13
N CYS A 231 17.79 12.45 18.12
CA CYS A 231 17.30 12.75 19.47
C CYS A 231 17.79 11.71 20.49
N ASP A 232 18.51 12.14 21.53
CA ASP A 232 19.09 11.23 22.53
C ASP A 232 18.06 10.66 23.53
N ASP A 233 16.93 11.36 23.74
CA ASP A 233 15.91 11.00 24.75
C ASP A 233 14.60 10.47 24.12
N CYS A 234 14.57 10.22 22.81
CA CYS A 234 13.35 9.80 22.09
C CYS A 234 13.04 8.29 22.21
N THR A 235 13.53 7.64 23.27
CA THR A 235 13.17 6.25 23.65
C THR A 235 11.86 6.18 24.43
N THR A 236 11.19 7.32 24.68
CA THR A 236 9.85 7.41 25.26
C THR A 236 8.94 8.20 24.34
N THR A 237 7.74 7.68 24.05
CA THR A 237 6.75 8.33 23.19
C THR A 237 5.36 8.29 23.81
N LYS A 238 4.53 9.28 23.48
CA LYS A 238 3.16 9.42 23.99
C LYS A 238 2.16 8.69 23.12
N PHE A 239 1.11 8.18 23.75
CA PHE A 239 -0.04 7.62 23.05
C PHE A 239 -0.60 8.65 22.07
N SER A 240 -1.00 8.16 20.91
CA SER A 240 -1.65 8.95 19.87
C SER A 240 -2.81 8.16 19.28
N GLN A 241 -3.63 8.84 18.48
CA GLN A 241 -4.58 8.12 17.63
C GLN A 241 -3.80 7.36 16.55
N PRO A 242 -4.11 6.07 16.32
CA PRO A 242 -3.47 5.32 15.25
C PRO A 242 -3.94 5.84 13.90
N THR A 243 -3.07 5.73 12.90
CA THR A 243 -3.44 5.96 11.50
C THR A 243 -3.10 4.72 10.68
N VAL A 244 -3.68 4.62 9.48
CA VAL A 244 -3.38 3.52 8.56
C VAL A 244 -1.95 3.69 8.05
N LEU A 245 -1.00 3.01 8.68
CA LEU A 245 0.43 3.08 8.37
C LEU A 245 0.96 1.72 7.92
N TYR A 246 1.88 1.75 6.96
CA TYR A 246 2.62 0.58 6.52
C TYR A 246 3.30 -0.13 7.70
N THR A 247 3.92 0.63 8.60
CA THR A 247 4.71 0.13 9.75
C THR A 247 3.88 -0.49 10.87
N SER A 248 2.56 -0.34 10.86
CA SER A 248 1.66 -0.93 11.84
C SER A 248 0.53 -1.73 11.19
N SER A 249 0.83 -2.36 10.05
CA SER A 249 -0.08 -3.25 9.31
C SER A 249 -1.40 -2.62 8.88
N GLY A 250 -1.36 -1.36 8.44
CA GLY A 250 -2.55 -0.61 8.05
C GLY A 250 -3.39 -1.30 6.97
N MET A 251 -2.76 -1.90 5.96
CA MET A 251 -3.48 -2.64 4.90
C MET A 251 -4.03 -3.95 5.43
N GLY A 252 -3.22 -4.75 6.13
CA GLY A 252 -3.67 -6.03 6.67
C GLY A 252 -4.80 -5.89 7.68
N HIS A 253 -4.75 -4.86 8.53
CA HIS A 253 -5.82 -4.57 9.48
C HIS A 253 -7.12 -4.20 8.76
N GLN A 254 -7.06 -3.32 7.75
CA GLN A 254 -8.23 -2.99 6.93
C GLN A 254 -8.81 -4.23 6.24
N ALA A 255 -7.97 -5.05 5.60
CA ALA A 255 -8.40 -6.24 4.88
C ALA A 255 -9.13 -7.23 5.80
N LEU A 256 -8.56 -7.55 6.95
CA LEU A 256 -9.16 -8.51 7.88
C LEU A 256 -10.45 -7.97 8.53
N THR A 257 -10.48 -6.69 8.90
CA THR A 257 -11.70 -6.08 9.48
C THR A 257 -12.83 -5.98 8.47
N LEU A 258 -12.54 -5.65 7.20
CA LEU A 258 -13.52 -5.72 6.09
C LEU A 258 -14.13 -7.11 5.94
N LEU A 259 -13.28 -8.13 6.09
CA LEU A 259 -13.67 -9.53 5.99
C LEU A 259 -14.32 -10.07 7.27
N GLY A 260 -14.60 -9.22 8.26
CA GLY A 260 -15.36 -9.59 9.45
C GLY A 260 -14.54 -10.25 10.56
N TYR A 261 -13.21 -10.22 10.50
CA TYR A 261 -12.38 -10.69 11.60
C TYR A 261 -12.45 -9.66 12.74
N PRO A 262 -12.87 -10.06 13.96
CA PRO A 262 -12.90 -9.14 15.09
C PRO A 262 -11.48 -8.77 15.51
N THR A 263 -11.31 -7.56 16.00
CA THR A 263 -10.01 -6.97 16.34
C THR A 263 -9.99 -6.50 17.79
N ILE A 264 -8.84 -6.66 18.45
CA ILE A 264 -8.49 -6.02 19.73
C ILE A 264 -7.18 -5.27 19.56
N VAL A 265 -6.96 -4.24 20.37
CA VAL A 265 -5.64 -3.58 20.40
C VAL A 265 -4.71 -4.29 21.38
N ASP A 266 -3.43 -4.29 21.07
CA ASP A 266 -2.40 -4.96 21.87
C ASP A 266 -2.31 -4.45 23.33
N ALA A 267 -2.69 -3.18 23.59
CA ALA A 267 -2.87 -2.62 24.94
C ALA A 267 -3.95 -3.32 25.78
N GLU A 268 -4.95 -3.96 25.17
CA GLU A 268 -5.95 -4.76 25.90
C GLU A 268 -5.32 -6.06 26.43
N ILE A 269 -4.37 -6.63 25.69
CA ILE A 269 -3.62 -7.82 26.11
C ILE A 269 -2.68 -7.47 27.25
N ASP A 270 -1.98 -6.33 27.15
CA ASP A 270 -1.10 -5.88 28.23
C ASP A 270 -1.84 -5.68 29.56
N ARG A 271 -3.03 -5.07 29.52
CA ARG A 271 -3.87 -4.87 30.71
C ARG A 271 -4.52 -6.16 31.21
N ASN A 272 -4.86 -7.07 30.31
CA ASN A 272 -5.54 -8.33 30.63
C ASN A 272 -5.08 -9.47 29.71
N PRO A 273 -3.94 -10.13 29.99
CA PRO A 273 -3.39 -11.17 29.11
C PRO A 273 -4.29 -12.40 28.98
N SER A 274 -5.19 -12.63 29.95
CA SER A 274 -6.15 -13.74 29.90
C SER A 274 -7.23 -13.54 28.84
N ILE A 275 -7.36 -12.35 28.23
CA ILE A 275 -8.29 -12.11 27.12
C ILE A 275 -8.05 -13.07 25.95
N LEU A 276 -6.80 -13.46 25.70
CA LEU A 276 -6.44 -14.37 24.61
C LEU A 276 -7.03 -15.77 24.80
N GLN A 277 -7.32 -16.20 26.04
CA GLN A 277 -7.90 -17.52 26.32
C GLN A 277 -9.35 -17.67 25.82
N GLN A 278 -9.99 -16.56 25.44
CA GLN A 278 -11.34 -16.57 24.88
C GLN A 278 -11.35 -16.99 23.40
N PHE A 279 -10.19 -16.99 22.75
CA PHE A 279 -10.02 -17.21 21.33
C PHE A 279 -9.33 -18.55 21.07
N ASP A 280 -9.74 -19.22 20.00
CA ASP A 280 -9.12 -20.46 19.54
C ASP A 280 -7.89 -20.17 18.64
N LYS A 281 -7.85 -18.96 18.07
CA LYS A 281 -6.83 -18.50 17.12
C LYS A 281 -6.57 -17.01 17.30
N VAL A 282 -5.30 -16.63 17.35
CA VAL A 282 -4.86 -15.23 17.45
C VAL A 282 -4.04 -14.89 16.21
N ILE A 283 -4.41 -13.83 15.50
CA ILE A 283 -3.66 -13.32 14.35
C ILE A 283 -2.90 -12.07 14.81
N MET A 284 -1.59 -12.19 14.90
CA MET A 284 -0.70 -11.07 15.21
C MET A 284 -0.36 -10.34 13.92
N LEU A 285 -0.61 -9.04 13.89
CA LEU A 285 -0.11 -8.13 12.87
C LEU A 285 1.37 -7.75 13.18
N HIS A 286 1.91 -6.66 12.64
CA HIS A 286 3.28 -6.19 12.88
C HIS A 286 3.44 -5.65 14.32
N SER A 287 3.32 -6.52 15.31
CA SER A 287 3.50 -6.26 16.73
C SER A 287 4.97 -6.33 17.09
N GLU A 288 5.75 -5.37 16.59
CA GLU A 288 7.20 -5.27 16.79
C GLU A 288 7.54 -4.93 18.25
N TYR A 289 6.84 -3.95 18.82
CA TYR A 289 7.03 -3.47 20.19
C TYR A 289 5.94 -4.02 21.11
N VAL A 290 6.35 -4.78 22.11
CA VAL A 290 5.42 -5.45 23.06
C VAL A 290 5.98 -5.43 24.48
N THR A 291 5.12 -5.59 25.49
CA THR A 291 5.57 -5.76 26.87
C THR A 291 5.93 -7.22 27.17
N ARG A 292 6.65 -7.47 28.26
CA ARG A 292 6.91 -8.84 28.75
C ARG A 292 5.62 -9.63 29.00
N THR A 293 4.63 -8.98 29.60
CA THR A 293 3.30 -9.58 29.85
C THR A 293 2.64 -10.06 28.55
N MET A 294 2.70 -9.24 27.50
CA MET A 294 2.16 -9.61 26.20
C MET A 294 2.97 -10.75 25.57
N PHE A 295 4.31 -10.67 25.59
CA PHE A 295 5.18 -11.71 25.07
C PHE A 295 4.84 -13.07 25.67
N ASP A 296 4.73 -13.14 26.99
CA ASP A 296 4.38 -14.36 27.72
C ASP A 296 2.98 -14.85 27.35
N ALA A 297 1.99 -13.95 27.26
CA ALA A 297 0.61 -14.33 26.91
C ALA A 297 0.50 -14.88 25.47
N ILE A 298 1.14 -14.21 24.51
CA ILE A 298 1.08 -14.54 23.09
C ILE A 298 1.85 -15.85 22.82
N THR A 299 3.06 -16.00 23.36
CA THR A 299 3.88 -17.20 23.13
C THR A 299 3.35 -18.45 23.83
N ASN A 300 2.54 -18.30 24.88
CA ASN A 300 1.85 -19.41 25.54
C ASN A 300 0.49 -19.76 24.90
N HIS A 301 -0.05 -18.92 24.01
CA HIS A 301 -1.29 -19.23 23.29
C HIS A 301 -1.06 -20.37 22.28
N PRO A 302 -1.91 -21.41 22.21
CA PRO A 302 -1.61 -22.63 21.46
C PRO A 302 -1.67 -22.50 19.93
N ASN A 303 -2.33 -21.46 19.42
CA ASN A 303 -2.50 -21.23 17.98
C ASN A 303 -2.40 -19.74 17.65
N VAL A 304 -1.23 -19.29 17.21
CA VAL A 304 -0.96 -17.91 16.82
C VAL A 304 -0.51 -17.86 15.36
N ILE A 305 -1.07 -16.97 14.56
CA ILE A 305 -0.57 -16.64 13.22
C ILE A 305 0.20 -15.33 13.34
N TYR A 306 1.51 -15.38 13.26
CA TYR A 306 2.38 -14.21 13.12
C TYR A 306 2.41 -13.82 11.64
N LEU A 307 1.44 -12.99 11.24
CA LEU A 307 1.20 -12.66 9.84
C LEU A 307 2.31 -11.79 9.25
N TYR A 308 2.99 -11.02 10.09
CA TYR A 308 4.09 -10.14 9.74
C TYR A 308 5.37 -10.68 10.39
N PRO A 309 6.52 -10.69 9.67
CA PRO A 309 7.83 -10.82 10.29
C PRO A 309 8.07 -9.70 11.29
N ASN A 310 9.14 -9.81 12.07
CA ASN A 310 9.50 -8.79 13.06
C ASN A 310 8.45 -8.60 14.17
N ALA A 311 7.69 -9.65 14.45
CA ALA A 311 6.82 -9.69 15.61
C ALA A 311 7.62 -9.99 16.88
N LEU A 312 7.22 -9.39 18.01
CA LEU A 312 7.81 -9.60 19.33
C LEU A 312 9.32 -9.27 19.36
N TYR A 313 9.73 -8.22 18.65
CA TYR A 313 11.14 -7.92 18.43
C TYR A 313 11.75 -7.05 19.54
N ALA A 314 11.00 -6.08 20.06
CA ALA A 314 11.50 -5.12 21.04
C ALA A 314 10.59 -5.05 22.27
N GLU A 315 11.22 -5.02 23.44
CA GLU A 315 10.55 -4.92 24.73
C GLU A 315 10.32 -3.46 25.09
N ILE A 316 9.10 -3.15 25.50
CA ILE A 316 8.71 -1.84 26.03
C ILE A 316 8.08 -1.97 27.42
N GLU A 317 8.07 -0.88 28.15
CA GLU A 317 7.17 -0.66 29.27
C GLU A 317 6.09 0.36 28.91
N VAL A 318 4.96 0.29 29.61
CA VAL A 318 3.79 1.15 29.36
C VAL A 318 3.39 1.85 30.65
N ASN A 319 3.26 3.17 30.60
CA ASN A 319 2.71 3.97 31.67
C ASN A 319 1.35 4.53 31.25
N TYR A 320 0.28 3.93 31.79
CA TYR A 320 -1.09 4.34 31.48
C TYR A 320 -1.56 5.61 32.17
N ILE A 321 -0.83 6.12 33.17
CA ILE A 321 -1.13 7.39 33.82
C ILE A 321 -0.60 8.54 32.98
N ASP A 322 0.65 8.40 32.52
CA ASP A 322 1.31 9.41 31.69
C ASP A 322 1.04 9.22 30.18
N GLU A 323 0.34 8.14 29.84
CA GLU A 323 0.00 7.72 28.46
C GLU A 323 1.26 7.61 27.59
N THR A 324 2.27 6.90 28.07
CA THR A 324 3.55 6.72 27.37
C THR A 324 3.96 5.26 27.22
N ILE A 325 4.77 4.99 26.21
CA ILE A 325 5.57 3.78 26.11
C ILE A 325 7.06 4.15 26.12
N THR A 326 7.88 3.28 26.71
CA THR A 326 9.34 3.47 26.80
C THR A 326 10.05 2.20 26.33
N LEU A 327 11.03 2.35 25.45
CA LEU A 327 11.87 1.25 24.98
C LEU A 327 12.76 0.73 26.11
N ILE A 328 12.71 -0.58 26.34
CA ILE A 328 13.52 -1.28 27.34
C ILE A 328 14.65 -2.07 26.70
N ARG A 329 14.37 -2.81 25.62
CA ARG A 329 15.34 -3.75 25.04
C ARG A 329 15.05 -4.09 23.57
N GLY A 330 16.09 -4.29 22.74
CA GLY A 330 16.01 -4.63 21.32
C GLY A 330 16.61 -3.55 20.42
N HIS A 331 16.82 -3.81 19.13
CA HIS A 331 17.45 -2.85 18.19
C HIS A 331 18.82 -2.32 18.67
N ASP A 332 19.65 -3.20 19.22
CA ASP A 332 20.96 -2.84 19.81
C ASP A 332 20.85 -1.88 21.01
N TYR A 333 19.69 -1.86 21.68
CA TYR A 333 19.43 -1.09 22.90
C TYR A 333 19.16 -2.01 24.11
N PRO A 334 19.61 -1.65 25.33
CA PRO A 334 20.46 -0.48 25.64
C PRO A 334 21.94 -0.73 25.32
N GLU A 335 22.32 -1.97 25.04
CA GLU A 335 23.69 -2.38 24.71
C GLU A 335 23.76 -2.93 23.29
N PRO A 336 24.84 -2.63 22.53
CA PRO A 336 25.06 -3.22 21.22
C PRO A 336 25.10 -4.74 21.26
N GLY A 337 24.49 -5.40 20.28
CA GLY A 337 24.39 -6.86 20.18
C GLY A 337 23.07 -7.44 20.70
N ILE A 338 22.21 -6.61 21.31
CA ILE A 338 20.85 -6.99 21.71
C ILE A 338 19.91 -6.70 20.53
N SER A 339 19.88 -7.59 19.55
CA SER A 339 18.96 -7.45 18.40
C SER A 339 17.51 -7.61 18.84
N ASN A 340 17.16 -8.75 19.43
CA ASN A 340 15.82 -9.07 19.91
C ASN A 340 15.70 -8.82 21.42
N GLY A 341 14.68 -8.06 21.84
CA GLY A 341 14.38 -7.70 23.22
C GLY A 341 13.95 -8.87 24.11
N PHE A 342 13.62 -10.02 23.54
CA PHE A 342 13.14 -11.20 24.26
C PHE A 342 14.05 -12.43 24.13
N ASP A 343 15.11 -12.35 23.32
CA ASP A 343 15.94 -13.49 22.92
C ASP A 343 15.08 -14.65 22.38
N TRP A 344 14.03 -14.30 21.63
CA TRP A 344 13.04 -15.27 21.17
C TRP A 344 13.63 -16.21 20.10
N GLU A 345 13.59 -17.52 20.36
CA GLU A 345 14.19 -18.53 19.47
C GLU A 345 13.55 -18.59 18.07
N PHE A 346 12.35 -18.05 17.91
CA PHE A 346 11.61 -18.02 16.64
C PHE A 346 11.59 -16.63 15.99
N ASP A 347 12.48 -15.72 16.39
CA ASP A 347 12.67 -14.44 15.70
C ASP A 347 12.87 -14.67 14.18
N ASN A 348 11.98 -14.08 13.38
CA ASN A 348 11.98 -14.16 11.93
C ASN A 348 12.19 -12.78 11.25
N THR A 349 12.69 -11.78 11.98
CA THR A 349 12.89 -10.40 11.49
C THR A 349 13.74 -10.37 10.23
N HIS A 350 14.95 -10.94 10.27
CA HIS A 350 15.85 -10.93 9.14
C HIS A 350 15.85 -12.27 8.37
N PRO A 351 15.81 -12.26 7.02
CA PRO A 351 15.74 -11.10 6.14
C PRO A 351 14.31 -10.59 5.87
N TYR A 352 13.29 -11.26 6.44
CA TYR A 352 11.93 -11.22 5.94
C TYR A 352 11.19 -9.89 6.11
N GLU A 353 11.55 -9.07 7.10
CA GLU A 353 10.95 -7.73 7.30
C GLU A 353 11.21 -6.79 6.11
N PHE A 354 12.30 -7.02 5.37
CA PHE A 354 12.71 -6.19 4.24
C PHE A 354 12.16 -6.71 2.90
N ASP A 355 11.57 -7.91 2.87
CA ASP A 355 10.90 -8.42 1.68
C ASP A 355 9.46 -7.89 1.61
N SER A 356 9.31 -6.65 1.14
CA SER A 356 8.02 -6.02 0.89
C SER A 356 7.42 -6.34 -0.47
N GLU A 357 8.23 -6.91 -1.38
CA GLU A 357 7.75 -7.34 -2.69
C GLU A 357 6.93 -8.62 -2.56
N CYS A 358 7.29 -9.49 -1.61
CA CYS A 358 6.58 -10.72 -1.31
C CYS A 358 6.31 -11.53 -2.59
N LYS A 359 7.32 -11.75 -3.45
CA LYS A 359 7.12 -12.53 -4.70
C LYS A 359 6.63 -13.94 -4.41
N SER A 360 7.18 -14.53 -3.37
CA SER A 360 6.75 -15.77 -2.75
C SER A 360 6.52 -15.50 -1.27
N MET A 361 5.51 -16.12 -0.69
CA MET A 361 5.27 -16.09 0.74
C MET A 361 5.08 -17.53 1.19
N ASP A 362 6.01 -18.01 2.00
CA ASP A 362 5.87 -19.29 2.67
C ASP A 362 5.25 -19.05 4.05
N ILE A 363 4.45 -20.02 4.50
CA ILE A 363 3.84 -20.03 5.82
C ILE A 363 4.26 -21.32 6.50
N TYR A 364 5.06 -21.20 7.54
CA TYR A 364 5.70 -22.33 8.20
C TYR A 364 5.29 -22.41 9.67
N LYS A 365 5.32 -23.63 10.20
CA LYS A 365 4.86 -23.93 11.55
C LYS A 365 5.98 -23.76 12.55
N ILE A 366 5.66 -23.12 13.68
CA ILE A 366 6.49 -23.08 14.89
C ILE A 366 5.75 -23.74 16.07
N LYS A 367 6.35 -23.71 17.25
CA LYS A 367 5.83 -24.43 18.43
C LYS A 367 4.39 -24.06 18.79
N ASN A 368 4.03 -22.78 18.77
CA ASN A 368 2.73 -22.26 19.21
C ASN A 368 1.89 -21.68 18.05
N GLY A 369 2.28 -21.91 16.78
CA GLY A 369 1.68 -21.16 15.70
C GLY A 369 2.32 -21.28 14.32
N TRP A 370 2.12 -20.25 13.52
CA TRP A 370 2.56 -20.13 12.13
C TRP A 370 3.19 -18.76 11.89
N MET A 371 4.19 -18.71 11.02
CA MET A 371 4.93 -17.50 10.64
C MET A 371 5.02 -17.35 9.13
N THR A 372 5.10 -16.11 8.67
CA THR A 372 5.31 -15.77 7.26
C THR A 372 6.77 -15.42 6.97
N THR A 373 7.15 -15.44 5.69
CA THR A 373 8.52 -15.15 5.21
C THR A 373 8.67 -13.83 4.46
N CYS A 374 7.70 -12.92 4.54
CA CYS A 374 7.80 -11.61 3.89
C CYS A 374 6.81 -10.61 4.51
N TYR A 375 7.01 -9.31 4.30
CA TYR A 375 6.18 -8.24 4.86
C TYR A 375 4.94 -7.96 3.98
N PRO A 376 3.72 -8.36 4.38
CA PRO A 376 2.60 -8.57 3.46
C PRO A 376 1.82 -7.33 3.05
N GLU A 377 2.16 -6.10 3.48
CA GLU A 377 1.34 -4.90 3.20
C GLU A 377 1.00 -4.74 1.71
N ASN A 378 1.98 -4.94 0.82
CA ASN A 378 1.76 -4.82 -0.62
C ASN A 378 0.94 -5.98 -1.20
N VAL A 379 0.89 -7.15 -0.54
CA VAL A 379 0.06 -8.29 -0.97
C VAL A 379 -1.40 -7.90 -0.99
N PHE A 380 -1.85 -7.06 -0.05
CA PHE A 380 -3.23 -6.57 0.01
C PHE A 380 -3.62 -5.63 -1.15
N LEU A 381 -2.63 -5.14 -1.91
CA LEU A 381 -2.84 -4.29 -3.08
C LEU A 381 -2.78 -5.05 -4.41
N LYS A 382 -2.19 -6.26 -4.41
CA LYS A 382 -1.93 -7.03 -5.63
C LYS A 382 -3.21 -7.47 -6.33
N ASN A 383 -3.13 -7.50 -7.66
CA ASN A 383 -4.17 -8.05 -8.53
C ASN A 383 -3.78 -9.45 -9.04
N ASN A 384 -3.57 -10.38 -8.11
CA ASN A 384 -3.26 -11.78 -8.43
C ASN A 384 -3.81 -12.72 -7.33
N ASP A 385 -3.70 -14.02 -7.53
CA ASP A 385 -4.25 -15.03 -6.60
C ASP A 385 -3.53 -15.11 -5.25
N GLN A 386 -2.40 -14.43 -5.05
CA GLN A 386 -1.61 -14.53 -3.83
C GLN A 386 -2.41 -14.06 -2.60
N ILE A 387 -3.12 -12.94 -2.72
CA ILE A 387 -3.95 -12.40 -1.64
C ILE A 387 -5.11 -13.33 -1.28
N PHE A 388 -5.78 -13.91 -2.29
CA PHE A 388 -6.85 -14.88 -2.05
C PHE A 388 -6.32 -16.11 -1.31
N LYS A 389 -5.18 -16.66 -1.75
CA LYS A 389 -4.53 -17.81 -1.10
C LYS A 389 -4.12 -17.51 0.34
N LEU A 390 -3.56 -16.33 0.59
CA LEU A 390 -3.19 -15.88 1.93
C LEU A 390 -4.42 -15.80 2.86
N LEU A 391 -5.46 -15.08 2.42
CA LEU A 391 -6.68 -14.90 3.21
C LEU A 391 -7.42 -16.23 3.43
N LYS A 392 -7.44 -17.10 2.41
CA LYS A 392 -8.02 -18.44 2.52
C LYS A 392 -7.27 -19.28 3.55
N LEU A 393 -5.93 -19.23 3.54
CA LEU A 393 -5.13 -19.94 4.52
C LEU A 393 -5.35 -19.39 5.94
N ILE A 394 -5.40 -18.07 6.12
CA ILE A 394 -5.69 -17.44 7.43
C ILE A 394 -7.03 -17.92 8.00
N LYS A 395 -8.04 -18.10 7.14
CA LYS A 395 -9.34 -18.63 7.54
C LYS A 395 -9.26 -20.10 7.95
N ASP A 396 -8.53 -20.91 7.19
CA ASP A 396 -8.51 -22.37 7.31
C ASP A 396 -7.56 -22.90 8.42
N LEU A 397 -6.47 -22.19 8.74
CA LEU A 397 -5.57 -22.45 9.89
C LEU A 397 -6.25 -22.12 11.22
#